data_AF-A0A497KB43-F1
#
_entry.id   AF-A0A497KB43-F1
#
_cell.length_a   1.000
_cell.length_b   1.000
_cell.length_c   1.000
_cell.angle_alpha   90.00
_cell.angle_beta   90.00
_cell.angle_gamma   90.00
#
_symmetry.space_group_name_H-M   'P 1'
#
loop_
_entity.id
_entity.type
_entity.pdbx_description
1 polymer ?
#
loop_
_entity_poly.entity_id
_entity_poly.type
_entity_poly.pdbx_seq_one_letter_code
_entity_poly.pdbx_strand_id
1 'polypeptide(L)' 'MNKMKAVVYRGPEKLAVEEVDVPEISSQEVLVKVKAAGVCGTDVRIYHGRFRVPVKSGRII' A
#
# COMPACT_ATOMS: atom_id res chain seq x y z
N MET A 1 2.86 -18.59 -7.24
CA MET A 1 3.39 -17.27 -6.81
C MET A 1 3.12 -17.13 -5.34
N ASN A 2 4.10 -16.65 -4.56
CA ASN A 2 3.91 -16.43 -3.13
C ASN A 2 3.05 -15.17 -2.93
N LYS A 3 2.08 -15.23 -2.01
CA LYS A 3 1.19 -14.12 -1.67
C LYS A 3 1.64 -13.43 -0.38
N MET A 4 1.29 -12.17 -0.22
CA MET A 4 1.43 -11.40 1.02
C MET A 4 0.17 -10.58 1.31
N LYS A 5 -0.06 -10.24 2.58
CA LYS A 5 -1.13 -9.32 2.96
C LYS A 5 -0.66 -7.88 2.79
N ALA A 6 -1.51 -7.04 2.23
CA ALA A 6 -1.26 -5.60 2.07
C ALA A 6 -2.52 -4.79 2.34
N VAL A 7 -2.35 -3.54 2.79
CA VAL A 7 -3.45 -2.56 2.85
C VAL A 7 -3.54 -1.87 1.49
N VAL A 8 -4.64 -2.11 0.77
CA VAL A 8 -4.86 -1.61 -0.59
C VAL A 8 -5.89 -0.49 -0.59
N TYR A 9 -5.53 0.63 -1.18
CA TYR A 9 -6.42 1.75 -1.43
C TYR A 9 -7.34 1.49 -2.61
N ARG A 10 -8.65 1.53 -2.37
CA ARG A 10 -9.71 1.34 -3.37
C ARG A 10 -10.52 2.61 -3.64
N GLY A 11 -10.05 3.75 -3.12
CA GLY A 11 -10.71 5.05 -3.24
C GLY A 11 -10.94 5.70 -1.87
N PRO A 12 -11.49 6.92 -1.85
CA PRO A 12 -11.76 7.63 -0.61
C PRO A 12 -12.60 6.77 0.33
N GLU A 13 -12.13 6.66 1.56
CA GLU A 13 -12.73 5.91 2.66
C GLU A 13 -12.81 4.39 2.44
N LYS A 14 -12.11 3.89 1.40
CA LYS A 14 -12.09 2.47 1.01
C LYS A 14 -10.67 1.93 1.07
N LEU A 15 -10.32 1.34 2.21
CA LEU A 15 -9.13 0.50 2.38
C LEU A 15 -9.56 -0.94 2.59
N ALA A 16 -8.81 -1.87 2.02
CA ALA A 16 -9.01 -3.29 2.23
C ALA A 16 -7.68 -3.97 2.54
N VAL A 17 -7.71 -4.98 3.41
CA VAL A 17 -6.60 -5.91 3.55
C VAL A 17 -6.80 -7.00 2.50
N GLU A 18 -5.84 -7.12 1.58
CA GLU A 18 -5.94 -8.04 0.45
C GLU A 18 -4.69 -8.94 0.38
N GLU A 19 -4.86 -10.12 -0.22
CA GLU A 19 -3.73 -10.96 -0.62
C GLU A 19 -3.25 -10.57 -2.02
N VAL A 20 -2.03 -10.06 -2.09
CA VAL A 20 -1.38 -9.63 -3.33
C VAL A 20 -0.14 -10.49 -3.58
N ASP A 21 0.32 -10.57 -4.84
CA ASP A 21 1.57 -11.27 -5.15
C ASP A 21 2.76 -10.54 -4.51
N VAL A 22 3.71 -11.32 -3.98
CA VAL A 22 5.01 -10.79 -3.57
C VAL A 22 5.69 -10.23 -4.82
N PRO A 23 6.15 -8.96 -4.82
CA PRO A 23 6.71 -8.33 -6.00
C PRO A 23 8.05 -8.98 -6.37
N GLU A 24 8.28 -9.11 -7.67
CA GLU A 24 9.60 -9.36 -8.22
C GLU A 24 10.42 -8.07 -8.21
N ILE A 25 11.72 -8.18 -7.94
CA ILE A 25 12.63 -7.03 -7.81
C ILE A 25 13.76 -7.13 -8.85
N SER A 26 14.23 -5.98 -9.29
CA SER A 26 15.41 -5.87 -10.15
C SER A 26 16.71 -5.93 -9.35
N SER A 27 17.85 -5.94 -10.04
CA SER A 27 19.18 -5.97 -9.42
C SER A 27 19.53 -4.73 -8.57
N GLN A 28 18.76 -3.65 -8.68
CA GLN A 28 18.97 -2.40 -7.94
C GLN A 28 17.94 -2.19 -6.82
N GLU A 29 17.11 -3.19 -6.55
CA GLU A 29 16.04 -3.13 -5.55
C GLU A 29 16.29 -4.15 -4.44
N VAL A 30 15.64 -3.94 -3.29
CA VAL A 30 15.69 -4.87 -2.17
C VAL A 30 14.28 -5.27 -1.76
N LEU A 31 14.08 -6.56 -1.54
CA LEU A 31 12.82 -7.10 -1.07
C LEU A 31 12.88 -7.26 0.44
N VAL A 32 12.08 -6.46 1.15
CA VAL A 32 12.06 -6.44 2.62
C VAL A 32 10.77 -7.09 3.12
N LYS A 33 10.91 -8.09 3.99
CA LYS A 33 9.77 -8.63 4.74
C LYS A 33 9.44 -7.70 5.91
N VAL A 34 8.47 -6.82 5.70
CA VAL A 34 8.02 -5.84 6.71
C VAL A 34 7.49 -6.57 7.95
N LYS A 35 8.08 -6.30 9.12
CA LYS A 35 7.62 -6.82 10.42
C LYS A 35 6.58 -5.89 11.07
N ALA A 36 6.76 -4.58 10.91
CA ALA A 36 5.86 -3.55 11.40
C ALA A 36 6.04 -2.26 10.58
N ALA A 37 4.97 -1.48 10.43
CA ALA A 37 4.97 -0.14 9.86
C ALA A 37 4.08 0.76 10.72
N GLY A 38 4.51 2.00 10.94
CA GLY A 38 3.70 3.00 11.65
C GLY A 38 2.69 3.67 10.72
N VAL A 39 1.59 4.17 11.28
CA VAL A 39 0.62 4.99 10.55
C VAL A 39 0.96 6.46 10.75
N CYS A 40 1.02 7.20 9.65
CA CYS A 40 1.31 8.63 9.62
C CYS A 40 0.03 9.44 9.30
N GLY A 41 0.02 10.74 9.64
CA GLY A 41 -1.07 11.63 9.23
C GLY A 41 -1.26 11.73 7.71
N THR A 42 -0.21 11.43 6.93
CA THR A 42 -0.31 11.31 5.47
C THR A 42 -1.23 10.19 5.04
N ASP A 43 -1.19 9.02 5.71
CA ASP A 43 -2.04 7.87 5.38
C ASP A 43 -3.52 8.21 5.60
N VAL A 44 -3.82 8.97 6.66
CA VAL A 44 -5.17 9.47 6.94
C VAL A 44 -5.65 10.45 5.86
N ARG A 45 -4.76 11.32 5.36
CA ARG A 45 -5.10 12.22 4.24
C ARG A 45 -5.36 11.44 2.95
N ILE A 46 -4.59 10.38 2.69
CA ILE A 46 -4.81 9.49 1.54
C ILE A 46 -6.14 8.77 1.70
N TYR A 47 -6.43 8.22 2.89
CA TYR A 47 -7.70 7.54 3.20
C TYR A 47 -8.90 8.42 2.84
N HIS A 48 -8.93 9.69 3.25
CA HIS A 48 -10.03 10.59 2.90
C HIS A 48 -9.99 11.15 1.46
N GLY A 49 -9.03 10.73 0.63
CA GLY A 49 -8.86 11.26 -0.73
C GLY A 49 -8.41 12.73 -0.79
N ARG A 50 -7.78 13.24 0.28
CA ARG A 50 -7.34 14.64 0.44
C ARG A 50 -5.83 14.83 0.30
N PHE A 51 -5.13 13.84 -0.26
CA PHE A 51 -3.71 13.99 -0.52
C PHE A 51 -3.47 14.95 -1.69
N ARG A 52 -2.36 15.70 -1.65
CA ARG A 52 -2.07 16.76 -2.64
C ARG A 52 -1.96 16.22 -4.07
N VAL A 53 -1.65 14.94 -4.21
CA VAL A 53 -1.56 14.23 -5.50
C VAL A 53 -2.63 13.13 -5.53
N PRO A 54 -3.38 12.97 -6.64
CA PRO A 54 -4.35 11.89 -6.77
C PRO A 54 -3.70 10.52 -6.58
N VAL A 55 -4.23 9.73 -5.65
CA VAL A 55 -3.81 8.34 -5.43
C VAL A 55 -4.74 7.43 -6.21
N LYS A 56 -4.16 6.53 -7.01
CA LYS A 56 -4.91 5.57 -7.83
C LYS A 56 -5.40 4.40 -6.97
N SER A 57 -6.58 3.88 -7.32
CA SER A 57 -7.04 2.60 -6.79
C SER A 57 -6.03 1.49 -7.10
N GLY A 58 -5.80 0.59 -6.14
CA GLY A 58 -4.78 -0.46 -6.18
C GLY A 58 -3.45 -0.09 -5.51
N ARG A 59 -3.28 1.15 -5.02
CA ARG A 59 -2.05 1.55 -4.31
C ARG A 59 -1.97 0.86 -2.95
N ILE A 60 -0.82 0.24 -2.65
CA ILE A 60 -0.49 -0.23 -1.30
C ILE A 60 -0.08 0.97 -0.45
N ILE A 61 -0.70 1.13 0.72
CA ILE A 61 -0.39 2.15 1.73
C ILE A 61 0.41 1.51 2.86
#